data_AF-M0DSU2-F1
#
_entry.id   AF-M0DSU2-F1
#
_cell.length_a   1.000
_cell.length_b   1.000
_cell.length_c   1.000
_cell.angle_alpha   90.00
_cell.angle_beta   90.00
_cell.angle_gamma   90.00
#
_symmetry.space_group_name_H-M   'P 1'
#
loop_
_entity.id
_entity.type
_entity.pdbx_description
1 polymer ?
#
loop_
_entity_poly.entity_id
_entity_poly.type
_entity_poly.pdbx_seq_one_letter_code
_entity_poly.pdbx_strand_id
1 'polypeptide(L)'
;MTTIDLPDGEYIAVVDSIEDGLATVFFEQDGDEVGNAVINPDELPSAGQHADAILEVVIREGSVSSMEYEPERTAERAETAQSRFDRLSNRPPADDDT
;
A
#
# COMPACT_ATOMS: atom_id res chain seq x y z
N MET A 1 -13.20 18.08 -0.30
CA MET A 1 -12.45 17.51 0.82
C MET A 1 -13.05 16.15 1.07
N THR A 2 -12.27 15.11 0.80
CA THR A 2 -12.69 13.73 1.00
C THR A 2 -12.72 13.45 2.50
N THR A 3 -13.89 13.08 3.02
CA THR A 3 -14.02 12.66 4.42
C THR A 3 -13.56 11.22 4.53
N ILE A 4 -12.59 10.97 5.42
CA ILE A 4 -12.10 9.63 5.73
C ILE A 4 -12.74 9.19 7.04
N ASP A 5 -13.41 8.04 7.02
CA ASP A 5 -14.05 7.44 8.19
C ASP A 5 -13.02 6.66 9.04
N LEU A 6 -11.95 7.35 9.43
CA LEU A 6 -10.89 6.82 10.30
C LEU A 6 -10.61 7.80 11.43
N PRO A 7 -10.26 7.30 12.63
CA PRO A 7 -9.88 8.17 13.74
C PRO A 7 -8.56 8.91 13.43
N ASP A 8 -8.29 9.94 14.24
CA ASP A 8 -7.04 10.69 14.12
C ASP A 8 -5.84 9.80 14.47
N GLY A 9 -4.84 9.76 13.60
CA GLY A 9 -3.73 8.84 13.76
C GLY A 9 -2.80 8.77 12.54
N GLU A 10 -1.80 7.91 12.66
CA GLU A 10 -0.88 7.56 11.58
C GLU A 10 -1.24 6.19 11.01
N TYR A 11 -1.22 6.11 9.69
CA TYR A 11 -1.66 4.97 8.90
C TYR A 11 -0.70 4.76 7.74
N ILE A 12 -0.57 3.51 7.32
CA ILE A 12 0.05 3.18 6.02
C ILE A 12 -1.07 3.15 5.01
N ALA A 13 -0.94 3.90 3.92
CA ALA A 13 -1.91 3.89 2.85
C ALA A 13 -1.33 3.24 1.59
N VAL A 14 -2.12 2.39 0.94
CA VAL A 14 -1.74 1.70 -0.30
C VAL A 14 -2.69 2.14 -1.40
N VAL A 15 -2.14 2.64 -2.50
CA VAL A 15 -2.91 2.95 -3.70
C VAL A 15 -3.20 1.65 -4.44
N ASP A 16 -4.46 1.23 -4.47
CA ASP A 16 -4.87 0.00 -5.15
C ASP A 16 -5.00 0.24 -6.66
N SER A 17 -5.79 1.25 -7.06
CA SER A 17 -5.96 1.62 -8.46
C SER A 17 -6.17 3.11 -8.64
N ILE A 18 -5.84 3.60 -9.84
CA ILE A 18 -6.15 4.95 -10.30
C ILE A 18 -6.93 4.83 -11.61
N GLU A 19 -8.23 5.03 -11.54
CA GLU A 19 -9.17 4.82 -12.64
C GLU A 19 -10.19 5.96 -12.71
N ASP A 20 -10.61 6.32 -13.91
CA ASP A 20 -11.59 7.41 -14.14
C ASP A 20 -11.21 8.76 -13.49
N GLY A 21 -9.91 8.98 -13.24
CA GLY A 21 -9.39 10.19 -12.58
C GLY A 21 -9.56 10.19 -11.05
N LEU A 22 -9.79 9.03 -10.43
CA LEU A 22 -9.88 8.84 -9.00
C LEU A 22 -8.91 7.76 -8.54
N ALA A 23 -8.36 7.90 -7.34
CA ALA A 23 -7.50 6.92 -6.71
C ALA A 23 -8.23 6.23 -5.56
N THR A 24 -8.27 4.90 -5.60
CA THR A 24 -8.74 4.08 -4.48
C THR A 24 -7.56 3.79 -3.57
N VAL A 25 -7.70 4.14 -2.29
CA VAL A 25 -6.63 4.04 -1.30
C VAL A 25 -7.13 3.27 -0.10
N PHE A 26 -6.37 2.24 0.30
CA PHE A 26 -6.62 1.44 1.49
C PHE A 26 -5.69 1.88 2.61
N PHE A 27 -6.19 1.89 3.84
CA PHE A 27 -5.43 2.24 5.04
C PHE A 27 -5.19 1.00 5.88
N GLU A 28 -3.95 0.80 6.27
CA GLU A 28 -3.47 -0.28 7.09
C GLU A 28 -2.86 0.28 8.39
N GLN A 29 -3.10 -0.42 9.50
CA GLN A 29 -2.48 -0.17 10.80
C GLN A 29 -2.05 -1.50 11.41
N ASP A 30 -0.81 -1.59 11.90
CA ASP A 30 -0.23 -2.82 12.44
C ASP A 30 -0.27 -4.04 11.48
N GLY A 31 -0.42 -3.80 10.17
CA GLY A 31 -0.50 -4.84 9.14
C GLY A 31 -1.90 -5.36 8.83
N ASP A 32 -2.93 -4.76 9.44
CA ASP A 32 -4.34 -5.04 9.15
C ASP A 32 -5.00 -3.86 8.42
N GLU A 33 -5.84 -4.15 7.44
CA GLU A 33 -6.67 -3.13 6.78
C GLU A 33 -7.72 -2.60 7.77
N VAL A 34 -7.73 -1.28 7.96
CA VAL A 34 -8.65 -0.58 8.87
C VAL A 34 -9.69 0.25 8.14
N GLY A 35 -9.50 0.53 6.84
CA GLY A 35 -10.46 1.27 6.04
C GLY A 35 -9.97 1.59 4.63
N ASN A 36 -10.79 2.31 3.87
CA ASN A 36 -10.44 2.80 2.54
C ASN A 36 -11.11 4.16 2.25
N ALA A 37 -10.57 4.88 1.27
CA ALA A 37 -11.15 6.11 0.75
C ALA A 37 -10.89 6.24 -0.76
N VAL A 38 -11.78 6.97 -1.43
CA VAL A 38 -11.59 7.38 -2.83
C VAL A 38 -11.23 8.85 -2.83
N ILE A 39 -10.00 9.16 -3.26
CA ILE A 39 -9.46 10.53 -3.29
C ILE A 39 -9.08 10.93 -4.71
N ASN A 40 -8.87 12.23 -4.92
CA ASN A 40 -8.35 12.69 -6.20
C ASN A 40 -6.84 12.40 -6.28
N PRO A 41 -6.30 11.85 -7.38
CA PRO A 41 -4.85 11.63 -7.53
C PRO A 41 -4.03 12.91 -7.40
N ASP A 42 -4.60 14.11 -7.64
CA ASP A 42 -3.93 15.38 -7.36
C ASP A 42 -3.70 15.64 -5.85
N GLU A 43 -4.42 14.94 -4.96
CA GLU A 43 -4.19 14.97 -3.51
C GLU A 43 -3.04 14.03 -3.08
N LEU A 44 -2.65 13.09 -3.96
CA LEU A 44 -1.52 12.20 -3.74
C LEU A 44 -0.20 12.92 -4.05
N PRO A 45 0.89 12.62 -3.32
CA PRO A 45 2.21 13.08 -3.70
C PRO A 45 2.55 12.57 -5.10
N SER A 46 3.09 13.43 -5.96
CA SER A 46 3.31 13.10 -7.39
C SER A 46 4.15 11.84 -7.62
N ALA A 47 5.02 11.49 -6.67
CA ALA A 47 5.82 10.28 -6.72
C ALA A 47 5.02 8.99 -6.44
N GLY A 48 3.90 9.08 -5.71
CA GLY A 48 3.02 7.95 -5.35
C GLY A 48 1.72 7.92 -6.16
N GLN A 49 1.61 8.67 -7.26
CA GLN A 49 0.45 8.65 -8.17
C GLN A 49 0.48 7.44 -9.10
N HIS A 50 0.62 6.24 -8.54
CA HIS A 50 0.57 4.99 -9.28
C HIS A 50 0.01 3.88 -8.38
N ALA A 51 -0.53 2.83 -9.01
CA ALA A 51 -0.92 1.62 -8.30
C ALA A 51 0.28 1.03 -7.55
N ASP A 52 -0.01 0.34 -6.45
CA ASP A 52 0.95 -0.26 -5.51
C ASP A 52 1.85 0.75 -4.77
N ALA A 53 1.59 2.06 -4.87
CA ALA A 53 2.32 3.05 -4.09
C ALA A 53 1.97 2.94 -2.60
N ILE A 54 3.00 2.84 -1.76
CA ILE A 54 2.86 2.87 -0.29
C ILE A 54 3.17 4.28 0.20
N LEU A 55 2.26 4.80 1.01
CA LEU A 55 2.28 6.16 1.54
C LEU A 55 2.18 6.09 3.07
N GLU A 56 2.92 6.94 3.77
CA GLU A 56 2.66 7.23 5.17
C GLU A 56 1.64 8.38 5.25
N VAL A 57 0.55 8.17 5.98
CA VAL A 57 -0.58 9.10 6.02
C VAL A 57 -0.93 9.44 7.45
N VAL A 58 -1.05 10.75 7.72
CA VAL A 58 -1.54 11.25 8.99
C VAL A 58 -2.96 11.77 8.80
N ILE A 59 -3.93 11.18 9.51
CA ILE A 59 -5.32 11.62 9.51
C ILE A 59 -5.56 12.53 10.71
N ARG A 60 -6.18 13.69 10.46
CA ARG A 60 -6.68 14.61 11.49
C ARG A 60 -8.02 15.19 11.10
N GLU A 61 -8.94 15.22 12.05
CA GLU A 61 -10.30 15.73 11.92
C GLU A 61 -11.04 15.08 10.74
N GLY A 62 -10.81 13.78 10.52
CA GLY A 62 -11.42 13.00 9.42
C GLY A 62 -10.94 13.39 8.03
N SER A 63 -9.76 14.00 7.91
CA SER A 63 -9.13 14.40 6.66
C SER A 63 -7.63 14.08 6.65
N VAL A 64 -7.04 13.97 5.47
CA VAL A 64 -5.59 13.77 5.34
C VAL A 64 -4.86 15.06 5.71
N SER A 65 -4.06 14.99 6.77
CA SER A 65 -3.19 16.09 7.21
C SER A 65 -1.83 16.08 6.53
N SER A 66 -1.27 14.89 6.25
CA SER A 66 0.00 14.70 5.56
C SER A 66 0.01 13.38 4.81
N MET A 67 0.73 13.33 3.69
CA MET A 67 0.89 12.15 2.85
C MET A 67 2.31 12.15 2.28
N GLU A 68 3.11 11.18 2.66
CA GLU A 68 4.50 11.03 2.22
C GLU A 68 4.68 9.70 1.51
N TYR A 69 5.33 9.72 0.35
CA TYR A 69 5.61 8.49 -0.39
C TYR A 69 6.83 7.78 0.17
N GLU A 70 6.68 6.49 0.47
CA GLU A 70 7.67 5.62 1.09
C GLU A 70 8.23 4.63 0.03
N PRO A 71 9.24 5.04 -0.76
CA PRO A 71 9.78 4.20 -1.85
C PRO A 71 10.45 2.92 -1.33
N GLU A 72 11.05 2.97 -0.13
CA GLU A 72 11.75 1.83 0.47
C GLU A 72 10.76 0.73 0.89
N ARG A 73 9.67 1.09 1.58
CA ARG A 73 8.56 0.16 1.91
C ARG A 73 7.93 -0.46 0.66
N THR A 74 7.74 0.35 -0.38
CA THR A 74 7.21 -0.10 -1.67
C THR A 74 8.12 -1.17 -2.30
N ALA A 75 9.44 -0.97 -2.25
CA ALA A 75 10.42 -1.95 -2.72
C ALA A 75 10.47 -3.22 -1.86
N GLU A 76 10.45 -3.10 -0.53
CA GLU A 76 10.49 -4.26 0.39
C GLU A 76 9.29 -5.21 0.22
N ARG A 77 8.09 -4.67 -0.09
CA ARG A 77 6.90 -5.49 -0.37
C ARG A 77 7.06 -6.26 -1.69
N ALA A 78 7.65 -5.65 -2.72
CA ALA A 78 7.97 -6.32 -3.98
C ALA A 78 9.01 -7.43 -3.80
N GLU A 79 10.05 -7.20 -2.99
CA GLU A 79 11.09 -8.20 -2.70
C GLU A 79 10.56 -9.38 -1.88
N THR A 80 9.65 -9.13 -0.93
CA THR A 80 9.02 -10.19 -0.13
C THR A 80 8.12 -11.11 -0.98
N ALA A 81 7.40 -10.55 -1.95
CA ALA A 81 6.61 -11.32 -2.90
C ALA A 81 7.50 -12.18 -3.81
N GLN A 82 8.63 -11.64 -4.27
CA GLN A 82 9.58 -12.33 -5.15
C GLN A 82 10.33 -13.46 -4.42
N SER A 83 10.73 -13.26 -3.16
CA SER A 83 11.47 -14.26 -2.38
C SER A 83 10.65 -15.53 -2.06
N ARG A 84 9.32 -15.40 -1.88
CA ARG A 84 8.43 -16.58 -1.79
C ARG A 84 8.32 -17.33 -3.11
N PHE A 85 8.30 -16.61 -4.23
CA PHE A 85 8.22 -17.21 -5.56
C PHE A 85 9.49 -18.00 -5.89
N ASP A 86 10.67 -17.47 -5.55
CA ASP A 86 11.95 -18.18 -5.67
C ASP A 86 11.99 -19.46 -4.82
N ARG A 87 11.48 -19.41 -3.58
CA ARG A 87 11.39 -20.57 -2.70
C ARG A 87 10.44 -21.65 -3.22
N LEU A 88 9.34 -21.27 -3.87
CA LEU A 88 8.39 -22.21 -4.50
C LEU A 88 8.91 -22.75 -5.84
N SER A 89 9.74 -21.97 -6.53
CA SER A 89 10.33 -22.34 -7.82
C SER A 89 11.55 -23.26 -7.67
N ASN A 90 12.18 -23.27 -6.50
CA ASN A 90 13.18 -24.28 -6.15
C ASN A 90 12.50 -25.63 -5.90
N ARG A 91 12.41 -26.42 -6.98
CA ARG A 91 12.08 -27.85 -6.96
C ARG A 91 12.85 -28.53 -5.79
N PRO A 92 12.16 -29.13 -4.80
CA PRO A 92 12.81 -30.05 -3.87
C PRO A 92 13.58 -31.09 -4.67
N PRO A 93 14.83 -31.43 -4.33
CA PRO A 93 15.51 -32.53 -5.01
C PRO A 93 14.59 -33.74 -4.95
N ALA A 94 14.34 -34.35 -6.11
CA ALA A 94 13.60 -35.59 -6.18
C ALA A 94 14.32 -36.58 -5.26
N ASP A 95 13.59 -37.14 -4.29
CA ASP A 95 14.02 -38.31 -3.56
C ASP A 95 14.31 -39.40 -4.61
N ASP A 96 15.59 -39.54 -4.97
CA ASP A 96 16.09 -40.67 -5.75
C ASP A 96 16.08 -41.86 -4.80
N ASP A 97 15.09 -42.72 -5.03
CA ASP A 97 14.89 -44.03 -4.41
C ASP A 97 16.22 -44.82 -4.44
N THR A 98 16.83 -45.08 -3.27
CA THR A 98 17.91 -46.06 -3.12
C THR A 98 17.62 -47.02 -1.99
#